data_AF-A0A357CXN2-F1
#
_entry.id   AF-A0A357CXN2-F1
#
_cell.length_a   1.000
_cell.length_b   1.000
_cell.length_c   1.000
_cell.angle_alpha   90.00
_cell.angle_beta   90.00
_cell.angle_gamma   90.00
#
_symmetry.space_group_name_H-M   'P 1'
#
loop_
_entity.id
_entity.type
_entity.pdbx_description
1 polymer ?
#
loop_
_entity_poly.entity_id
_entity_poly.type
_entity_poly.pdbx_seq_one_letter_code
_entity_poly.pdbx_strand_id
1 'polypeptide(L)' 'MNKVTFKSDLCKGCGLCVEACPKKIVLLDEKEINAKGYH' A
#
# COMPACT_ATOMS: atom_id res chain seq x y z
N MET A 1 18.35 -6.51 -8.83
CA MET A 1 16.94 -6.97 -8.69
C MET A 1 16.11 -5.80 -8.22
N ASN A 2 14.97 -5.53 -8.85
CA ASN A 2 14.17 -4.34 -8.50
C ASN A 2 13.31 -4.64 -7.28
N LYS A 3 13.26 -3.72 -6.32
CA LYS A 3 12.50 -3.84 -5.08
C LYS A 3 11.57 -2.62 -4.94
N VAL A 4 10.28 -2.90 -4.71
CA VAL A 4 9.30 -1.87 -4.36
C VAL A 4 9.18 -1.80 -2.84
N THR A 5 9.10 -0.58 -2.32
CA THR A 5 8.93 -0.31 -0.88
C THR A 5 7.89 0.78 -0.69
N PHE A 6 7.13 0.72 0.40
CA PHE A 6 6.09 1.69 0.74
C PHE A 6 6.47 2.44 2.01
N LYS A 7 6.17 3.74 2.05
CA LYS A 7 6.21 4.56 3.27
C LYS A 7 4.82 4.56 3.89
N SER A 8 4.54 3.58 4.76
CA SER A 8 3.19 3.33 5.29
C SER A 8 2.62 4.51 6.10
N ASP A 9 3.47 5.34 6.68
CA ASP A 9 3.11 6.61 7.36
C ASP A 9 2.54 7.69 6.43
N LEU A 10 2.80 7.55 5.12
CA LEU A 10 2.26 8.41 4.06
C LEU A 10 1.15 7.73 3.26
N CYS A 11 0.91 6.44 3.47
CA CYS A 11 -0.16 5.69 2.81
C CYS A 11 -1.53 6.25 3.23
N LYS A 12 -2.45 6.34 2.25
CA LYS A 12 -3.85 6.74 2.47
C LYS A 12 -4.84 5.59 2.31
N GLY A 13 -4.35 4.36 2.09
CA GLY A 13 -5.20 3.21 1.82
C GLY A 13 -6.04 3.31 0.53
N CYS A 14 -5.66 4.15 -0.45
CA CYS A 14 -6.54 4.47 -1.60
C CYS A 14 -6.67 3.37 -2.66
N GLY A 15 -5.86 2.31 -2.61
CA GLY A 15 -5.93 1.18 -3.55
C GLY A 15 -5.42 1.43 -4.97
N LEU A 16 -5.06 2.66 -5.36
CA LEU A 16 -4.60 2.97 -6.73
C LEU A 16 -3.36 2.15 -7.15
N CYS A 17 -2.45 1.88 -6.20
CA CYS A 17 -1.27 1.04 -6.48
C CYS A 17 -1.63 -0.44 -6.72
N VAL A 18 -2.70 -0.94 -6.08
CA VAL A 18 -3.23 -2.30 -6.26
C VAL A 18 -3.82 -2.43 -7.67
N GLU A 19 -4.64 -1.46 -8.08
CA GLU A 19 -5.24 -1.43 -9.40
C GLU A 19 -4.17 -1.37 -10.50
N ALA A 20 -3.24 -0.42 -10.37
CA ALA A 20 -2.19 -0.16 -11.35
C ALA A 20 -1.16 -1.28 -11.47
N CYS A 21 -1.02 -2.17 -10.46
CA CYS A 21 0.00 -3.21 -10.49
C CYS A 21 -0.33 -4.28 -11.55
N PRO A 22 0.47 -4.42 -12.64
CA PRO A 22 0.18 -5.40 -13.69
C PRO A 22 0.38 -6.84 -13.19
N LYS A 23 1.27 -7.02 -12.21
CA LYS A 23 1.57 -8.32 -11.61
C LYS A 23 0.58 -8.72 -10.52
N LYS A 24 -0.30 -7.80 -10.08
CA LYS A 24 -1.29 -8.04 -9.02
C LYS A 24 -0.67 -8.61 -7.72
N ILE A 25 0.51 -8.10 -7.35
CA ILE A 25 1.25 -8.51 -6.14
C ILE A 25 1.22 -7.47 -5.02
N VAL A 26 0.58 -6.31 -5.25
CA VAL A 26 0.41 -5.25 -4.24
C VAL A 26 -0.98 -5.39 -3.65
N LEU A 27 -1.09 -5.33 -2.33
CA LEU A 27 -2.33 -5.44 -1.56
C LEU A 27 -2.38 -4.30 -0.53
N LEU A 28 -3.58 -3.93 -0.10
CA LEU A 28 -3.76 -3.06 1.06
C LEU A 28 -3.55 -3.88 2.35
N ASP A 29 -3.03 -3.23 3.38
CA ASP A 29 -2.91 -3.84 4.70
C ASP A 29 -4.23 -3.66 5.45
N GLU A 30 -4.92 -4.75 5.78
CA GLU A 30 -6.20 -4.69 6.49
C GLU A 30 -6.05 -4.73 8.01
N LYS A 31 -4.82 -4.93 8.51
CA LYS A 31 -4.55 -5.18 9.94
C LYS A 31 -3.93 -3.98 10.63
N GLU A 32 -3.00 -3.33 9.95
CA GLU A 32 -2.30 -2.17 10.51
C GLU A 32 -3.04 -0.88 10.20
N ILE A 33 -2.97 0.07 11.13
CA ILE A 33 -3.48 1.43 10.95
C ILE A 33 -2.31 2.38 11.24
N ASN A 34 -1.98 3.24 10.29
CA ASN A 34 -0.92 4.23 10.47
C ASN A 34 -1.36 5.37 11.41
N ALA A 35 -0.41 6.22 11.80
CA ALA A 35 -0.65 7.34 12.72
C ALA A 35 -1.71 8.36 12.24
N LYS A 36 -2.13 8.30 10.97
CA LYS A 36 -3.18 9.16 10.38
C LYS A 36 -4.54 8.48 10.28
N GLY A 37 -4.65 7.23 10.76
CA GLY A 37 -5.90 6.47 10.74
C GLY A 37 -6.18 5.72 9.44
N TYR A 38 -5.19 5.54 8.57
CA TYR A 38 -5.34 4.75 7.35
C TYR A 38 -4.81 3.34 7.50
N HIS A 39 -5.51 2.41 6.87
CA HIS A 39 -5.06 1.07 6.53
C HIS A 39 -3.91 1.10 5.49
#